data_AF-A0A6C0DVK6-F1
#
_entry.id   AF-A0A6C0DVK6-F1
#
_cell.length_a   1.000
_cell.length_b   1.000
_cell.length_c   1.000
_cell.angle_alpha   90.00
_cell.angle_beta   90.00
_cell.angle_gamma   90.00
#
_symmetry.space_group_name_H-M   'P 1'
#
loop_
_entity.id
_entity.type
_entity.pdbx_description
1 polymer ?
#
loop_
_entity_poly.entity_id
_entity_poly.type
_entity_poly.pdbx_seq_one_letter_code
_entity_poly.pdbx_strand_id
1 'polypeptide(L)'
;MSKLVKSVQDIYARREDFTCLNCKQVYKKKWCTVDNKSCYFCKNFLPMRDTYSSILRDHDWHFLKSGESNRELFYPDFLDNLKKWADRFHVFPTKEDLKTEAELREIKNWTRDEPDYDY
;
A
#
# COMPACT_ATOMS: atom_id res chain seq x y z
N MET A 1 -29.62 -34.01 -0.36
CA MET A 1 -28.80 -33.01 0.36
C MET A 1 -27.39 -33.02 -0.23
N SER A 2 -27.11 -32.15 -1.19
CA SER A 2 -25.78 -32.07 -1.83
C SER A 2 -24.83 -31.28 -0.93
N LYS A 3 -23.77 -31.92 -0.42
CA LYS A 3 -22.73 -31.26 0.34
C LYS A 3 -21.94 -30.36 -0.62
N LEU A 4 -22.00 -29.05 -0.39
CA LEU A 4 -21.13 -28.07 -1.06
C LEU A 4 -19.66 -28.39 -0.74
N VAL A 5 -18.99 -29.10 -1.64
CA VAL A 5 -17.54 -29.18 -1.66
C VAL A 5 -17.06 -27.88 -2.29
N LYS A 6 -16.83 -26.85 -1.48
CA LYS A 6 -16.18 -25.61 -1.94
C LYS A 6 -14.78 -25.98 -2.40
N SER A 7 -14.40 -25.60 -3.62
CA SER A 7 -13.06 -25.88 -4.11
C SER A 7 -12.03 -25.13 -3.25
N VAL A 8 -10.81 -25.65 -3.17
CA VAL A 8 -9.72 -24.97 -2.46
C VAL A 8 -9.50 -23.55 -3.03
N GLN A 9 -9.72 -23.36 -4.33
CA GLN A 9 -9.67 -22.06 -5.00
C GLN A 9 -10.75 -21.10 -4.48
N ASP A 10 -11.96 -21.57 -4.19
CA ASP A 10 -13.04 -20.74 -3.59
C ASP A 10 -12.71 -20.31 -2.15
N ILE A 11 -11.96 -21.13 -1.42
CA ILE A 11 -11.49 -20.80 -0.07
C ILE A 11 -10.42 -19.70 -0.12
N TYR A 12 -9.49 -19.78 -1.07
CA TYR A 12 -8.48 -18.73 -1.30
C TYR A 12 -9.09 -17.45 -1.89
N ALA A 13 -10.16 -17.56 -2.67
CA ALA A 13 -10.86 -16.39 -3.21
C ALA A 13 -11.46 -15.50 -2.10
N ARG A 14 -11.90 -16.10 -0.98
CA ARG A 14 -12.54 -15.41 0.15
C ARG A 14 -11.58 -14.89 1.22
N ARG A 15 -10.29 -15.23 1.17
CA ARG A 15 -9.33 -14.68 2.13
C ARG A 15 -9.09 -13.22 1.82
N GLU A 16 -9.30 -12.36 2.82
CA GLU A 16 -8.99 -10.93 2.73
C GLU A 16 -7.49 -10.67 2.77
N ASP A 17 -6.70 -11.64 3.21
CA ASP A 17 -5.25 -11.55 3.33
C ASP A 17 -4.54 -12.47 2.33
N PHE A 18 -3.36 -12.05 1.89
CA PHE A 18 -2.42 -12.85 1.10
C PHE A 18 -1.01 -12.74 1.68
N THR A 19 -0.18 -13.77 1.42
CA THR A 19 1.23 -13.78 1.79
C THR A 19 2.09 -13.58 0.55
N CYS A 20 2.91 -12.54 0.54
CA CYS A 20 3.81 -12.25 -0.57
C CYS A 20 4.92 -13.30 -0.65
N LEU A 21 5.16 -13.87 -1.83
CA LEU A 21 6.21 -14.87 -2.02
C LEU A 21 7.62 -14.27 -1.92
N ASN A 22 7.80 -12.96 -2.13
CA ASN A 22 9.10 -12.30 -2.12
C ASN A 22 9.51 -11.89 -0.70
N CYS A 23 8.72 -11.04 -0.04
CA CYS A 23 9.03 -10.55 1.30
C CYS A 23 8.53 -11.45 2.43
N LYS A 24 7.66 -12.43 2.15
CA LYS A 24 7.01 -13.33 3.13
C LYS A 24 6.11 -12.62 4.14
N GLN A 25 5.81 -11.34 3.92
CA GLN A 25 4.87 -10.57 4.74
C GLN A 25 3.42 -10.81 4.31
N VAL A 26 2.51 -10.61 5.26
CA VAL A 26 1.06 -10.72 5.07
C VAL A 26 0.46 -9.34 4.82
N TYR A 27 -0.38 -9.24 3.81
CA TYR A 27 -1.05 -8.00 3.42
C TYR A 27 -2.51 -8.27 3.07
N LYS A 28 -3.34 -7.22 3.09
CA LYS A 28 -4.69 -7.29 2.51
C LYS A 28 -4.59 -7.56 1.02
N LYS A 29 -5.54 -8.31 0.47
CA LYS A 29 -5.60 -8.73 -0.93
C LYS A 29 -5.56 -7.57 -1.93
N LYS A 30 -6.02 -6.37 -1.55
CA LYS A 30 -5.90 -5.16 -2.37
C LYS A 30 -4.45 -4.73 -2.66
N TRP A 31 -3.50 -5.13 -1.81
CA TRP A 31 -2.07 -4.89 -2.01
C TRP A 31 -1.37 -6.03 -2.76
N CYS A 32 -2.14 -7.00 -3.27
CA CYS A 32 -1.63 -8.12 -4.04
C CYS A 32 -1.51 -7.74 -5.52
N THR A 33 -0.46 -8.22 -6.19
CA THR A 33 -0.39 -8.15 -7.64
C THR A 33 -1.38 -9.10 -8.31
N VAL A 34 -1.74 -8.82 -9.57
CA VAL A 34 -2.70 -9.60 -10.38
C VAL A 34 -2.31 -11.08 -10.48
N ASP A 35 -1.01 -11.38 -10.49
CA ASP A 35 -0.49 -12.75 -10.54
C ASP A 35 -0.61 -13.51 -9.21
N ASN A 36 -1.10 -12.87 -8.15
CA ASN A 36 -1.25 -13.39 -6.79
C ASN A 36 0.04 -13.93 -6.15
N LYS A 37 1.21 -13.45 -6.60
CA LYS A 37 2.52 -13.93 -6.12
C LYS A 37 3.26 -12.91 -5.27
N SER A 38 3.12 -11.63 -5.57
CA SER A 38 3.88 -10.57 -4.92
C SER A 38 2.98 -9.49 -4.33
N CYS A 39 3.48 -8.78 -3.33
CA CYS A 39 2.86 -7.53 -2.90
C CYS A 39 3.24 -6.39 -3.83
N TYR A 40 2.40 -5.37 -3.82
CA TYR A 40 2.61 -4.10 -4.48
C TYR A 40 4.04 -3.57 -4.30
N PHE A 41 4.54 -3.58 -3.06
CA PHE A 41 5.86 -3.06 -2.73
C PHE A 41 6.99 -3.89 -3.35
N CYS A 42 6.94 -5.22 -3.27
CA CYS A 42 7.93 -6.09 -3.91
C CYS A 42 7.89 -6.07 -5.43
N LYS A 43 6.78 -5.63 -6.02
CA LYS A 43 6.63 -5.48 -7.47
C LYS A 43 7.21 -4.17 -7.99
N ASN A 44 7.09 -3.09 -7.20
CA ASN A 44 7.45 -1.74 -7.62
C ASN A 44 8.83 -1.29 -7.12
N PHE A 45 9.33 -1.87 -6.02
CA PHE A 45 10.57 -1.42 -5.37
C PHE A 45 11.59 -2.53 -5.22
N LEU A 46 12.86 -2.12 -5.23
CA LEU A 46 14.04 -2.95 -5.06
C LEU A 46 14.80 -2.51 -3.80
N PRO A 47 14.93 -3.37 -2.78
CA PRO A 47 15.58 -3.03 -1.51
C PRO A 47 16.99 -2.44 -1.61
N MET A 48 17.76 -2.83 -2.64
CA MET A 48 19.13 -2.38 -2.84
C MET A 48 19.23 -1.03 -3.56
N ARG A 49 18.11 -0.50 -4.06
CA ARG A 49 18.06 0.71 -4.88
C ARG A 49 17.18 1.78 -4.25
N ASP A 50 16.00 1.39 -3.78
CA ASP A 50 14.97 2.31 -3.35
C ASP A 50 15.08 2.53 -1.84
N THR A 51 15.10 3.78 -1.41
CA THR A 51 15.16 4.17 0.00
C THR A 51 13.76 4.42 0.55
N TYR A 52 13.63 4.45 1.87
CA TYR A 52 12.37 4.81 2.51
C TYR A 52 11.88 6.17 2.01
N SER A 53 12.79 7.15 1.98
CA SER A 53 12.51 8.52 1.53
C SER A 53 12.15 8.62 0.05
N SER A 54 12.72 7.79 -0.84
CA SER A 54 12.32 7.83 -2.25
C SER A 54 10.90 7.30 -2.45
N ILE A 55 10.56 6.21 -1.76
CA ILE A 55 9.22 5.62 -1.83
C ILE A 55 8.17 6.54 -1.20
N LEU A 56 8.49 7.14 -0.04
CA LEU A 56 7.61 8.04 0.67
C LEU A 56 7.32 9.32 -0.12
N ARG A 57 8.31 9.88 -0.83
CA ARG A 57 8.12 11.07 -1.67
C ARG A 57 7.10 10.87 -2.79
N ASP A 58 7.02 9.66 -3.34
CA ASP A 58 6.12 9.32 -4.44
C ASP A 58 4.73 8.82 -3.97
N HIS A 59 4.36 9.02 -2.70
CA HIS A 59 3.08 8.56 -2.12
C HIS A 59 1.84 8.99 -2.94
N ASP A 60 1.82 10.20 -3.49
CA ASP A 60 0.72 10.70 -4.33
C ASP A 60 0.61 9.95 -5.65
N TRP A 61 1.74 9.60 -6.27
CA TRP A 61 1.75 8.78 -7.46
C TRP A 61 1.18 7.39 -7.18
N HIS A 62 1.53 6.81 -6.02
CA HIS A 62 0.98 5.53 -5.58
C HIS A 62 -0.52 5.60 -5.29
N PHE A 63 -1.01 6.70 -4.71
CA PHE A 63 -2.44 6.96 -4.55
C PHE A 63 -3.16 6.97 -5.89
N LEU A 64 -2.69 7.79 -6.85
CA LEU A 64 -3.29 7.87 -8.18
C LEU A 64 -3.30 6.53 -8.93
N LYS A 65 -2.21 5.75 -8.81
CA LYS A 65 -2.11 4.42 -9.43
C LYS A 65 -3.02 3.37 -8.81
N SER A 66 -3.37 3.53 -7.53
CA SER A 66 -4.26 2.60 -6.83
C SER A 66 -5.71 2.67 -7.32
N GLY A 67 -6.14 3.83 -7.83
CA GLY A 67 -7.54 4.09 -8.16
C GLY A 67 -8.44 4.34 -6.95
N GLU A 68 -7.87 4.40 -5.74
CA GLU A 68 -8.59 4.78 -4.52
C GLU A 68 -9.02 6.24 -4.61
N SER A 69 -10.20 6.56 -4.07
CA SER A 69 -10.74 7.93 -4.07
C SER A 69 -10.53 8.67 -2.75
N ASN A 70 -10.20 7.95 -1.67
CA ASN A 70 -10.09 8.50 -0.33
C ASN A 70 -8.64 8.43 0.19
N ARG A 71 -7.99 9.59 0.25
CA ARG A 71 -6.63 9.77 0.80
C ARG A 71 -6.52 9.41 2.28
N GLU A 72 -7.54 9.73 3.07
CA GLU A 72 -7.57 9.50 4.52
C GLU A 72 -7.50 8.00 4.85
N LEU A 73 -8.07 7.15 3.98
CA LEU A 73 -7.98 5.70 4.12
C LEU A 73 -6.74 5.12 3.44
N PHE A 74 -6.31 5.71 2.32
CA PHE A 74 -5.19 5.22 1.55
C PHE A 74 -3.85 5.42 2.26
N TYR A 75 -3.53 6.65 2.70
CA TYR A 75 -2.17 6.93 3.20
C TYR A 75 -1.83 6.14 4.47
N PRO A 76 -2.68 6.06 5.52
CA PRO A 76 -2.35 5.25 6.68
C PRO A 76 -2.08 3.78 6.33
N ASP A 77 -2.89 3.19 5.44
CA ASP A 77 -2.70 1.80 5.00
C ASP A 77 -1.44 1.65 4.12
N PHE A 78 -1.17 2.60 3.23
CA PHE A 78 0.07 2.63 2.43
C PHE A 78 1.31 2.67 3.34
N LEU A 79 1.33 3.58 4.33
CA LEU A 79 2.45 3.76 5.25
C LEU A 79 2.66 2.53 6.13
N ASP A 80 1.60 1.91 6.64
CA ASP A 80 1.71 0.69 7.43
C ASP A 80 2.31 -0.46 6.60
N ASN A 81 1.94 -0.58 5.33
CA ASN A 81 2.47 -1.62 4.46
C ASN A 81 3.88 -1.30 3.93
N LEU A 82 4.21 -0.01 3.74
CA LEU A 82 5.57 0.46 3.47
C LEU A 82 6.49 0.09 4.62
N LYS A 83 6.09 0.40 5.86
CA LYS A 83 6.85 0.06 7.06
C LYS A 83 7.09 -1.45 7.19
N LYS A 84 6.06 -2.28 7.01
CA LYS A 84 6.21 -3.75 7.00
C LYS A 84 7.21 -4.25 5.96
N TRP A 85 7.17 -3.67 4.75
CA TRP A 85 8.10 -4.02 3.68
C TRP A 85 9.53 -3.55 3.99
N ALA A 86 9.66 -2.31 4.47
CA ALA A 86 10.90 -1.66 4.85
C ALA A 86 11.62 -2.43 5.97
N ASP A 87 10.89 -2.80 7.03
CA ASP A 87 11.42 -3.59 8.15
C ASP A 87 11.96 -4.94 7.68
N ARG A 88 11.26 -5.59 6.74
CA ARG A 88 11.69 -6.88 6.18
C ARG A 88 13.00 -6.79 5.42
N PHE A 89 13.26 -5.66 4.77
CA PHE A 89 14.42 -5.47 3.91
C PHE A 89 15.48 -4.51 4.49
N HIS A 90 15.31 -4.11 5.75
CA HIS A 90 16.21 -3.17 6.45
C HIS A 90 16.36 -1.82 5.74
N VAL A 91 15.27 -1.33 5.13
CA VAL A 91 15.21 -0.01 4.49
C VAL A 91 14.66 0.98 5.53
N PHE A 92 15.53 1.54 6.35
CA PHE A 92 15.09 2.32 7.52
C PHE A 92 14.72 3.78 7.17
N PRO A 93 13.69 4.34 7.82
CA PRO A 93 13.34 5.75 7.68
C PRO A 93 14.35 6.65 8.39
N THR A 94 14.54 7.87 7.87
CA THR A 94 15.22 8.95 8.59
C THR A 94 14.26 9.66 9.55
N LYS A 95 14.77 10.64 10.32
CA LYS A 95 13.92 11.47 11.18
C LYS A 95 12.94 12.31 10.37
N GLU A 96 13.38 12.79 9.21
CA GLU A 96 12.58 13.58 8.28
C GLU A 96 11.47 12.71 7.68
N ASP A 97 11.76 11.47 7.31
CA ASP A 97 10.74 10.53 6.81
C ASP A 97 9.63 10.32 7.85
N LEU A 98 10.00 10.12 9.13
CA LEU A 98 9.04 9.94 10.22
C LEU A 98 8.17 11.18 10.44
N LYS A 99 8.72 12.38 10.23
CA LYS A 99 7.94 13.63 10.30
C LYS A 99 6.94 13.70 9.14
N THR A 100 7.37 13.41 7.92
CA THR A 100 6.48 13.36 6.75
C THR A 100 5.40 12.29 6.90
N GLU A 101 5.72 11.12 7.45
CA GLU A 101 4.71 10.12 7.77
C GLU A 101 3.63 10.63 8.73
N ALA A 102 4.03 11.34 9.78
CA ALA A 102 3.08 11.90 10.74
C ALA A 102 2.14 12.91 10.06
N GLU A 103 2.69 13.81 9.23
CA GLU A 103 1.92 14.76 8.44
C GLU A 103 0.93 14.05 7.49
N LEU A 104 1.36 13.00 6.79
CA LEU A 104 0.51 12.22 5.88
C LEU A 104 -0.62 11.48 6.60
N ARG A 105 -0.39 11.02 7.84
CA ARG A 105 -1.42 10.38 8.67
C ARG A 105 -2.47 11.37 9.17
N GLU A 106 -2.12 12.65 9.26
CA GLU A 106 -3.02 13.72 9.69
C GLU A 106 -3.83 14.33 8.54
N ILE A 107 -3.55 13.96 7.28
CA ILE A 107 -4.33 14.44 6.13
C ILE A 107 -5.79 14.05 6.30
N LYS A 108 -6.62 15.07 6.52
CA LYS A 108 -8.08 15.02 6.44
C LYS A 108 -8.50 15.83 5.22
N ASN A 109 -9.25 15.21 4.32
CA ASN A 109 -9.83 15.76 3.09
C ASN A 109 -9.09 16.97 2.51
N TRP A 110 -8.09 16.71 1.66
CA TRP A 110 -7.65 17.70 0.68
C TRP A 110 -8.78 17.90 -0.34
N THR A 111 -9.80 18.68 0.01
CA THR A 111 -10.55 19.43 -0.98
C THR A 111 -9.52 20.34 -1.62
N ARG A 112 -9.11 20.00 -2.84
CA ARG A 112 -8.36 20.91 -3.69
C ARG A 112 -9.19 22.19 -3.70
N ASP A 113 -8.69 23.26 -3.10
CA ASP A 113 -9.26 24.59 -3.29
C ASP A 113 -9.37 24.75 -4.81
N GLU A 114 -10.59 24.70 -5.34
CA GLU A 114 -10.80 25.08 -6.72
C GLU A 114 -10.32 26.53 -6.79
N PRO A 115 -9.36 26.88 -7.67
CA PRO A 115 -9.08 28.28 -7.90
C PRO A 115 -10.40 28.92 -8.33
N ASP A 116 -10.90 29.83 -7.51
CA ASP A 116 -12.03 30.70 -7.81
C ASP A 116 -11.65 31.51 -9.06
N TYR A 117 -11.97 30.97 -10.23
CA TYR A 117 -11.96 31.73 -11.47
C TYR A 117 -13.28 32.49 -11.51
N ASP A 118 -13.32 33.62 -10.82
CA ASP A 118 -14.30 34.68 -11.09
C ASP A 118 -14.08 35.15 -12.54
N TYR A 119 -15.00 34.76 -13.43
CA TYR A 119 -15.12 35.26 -14.80
C TYR A 119 -16.29 36.24 -14.92
#